data_AF-A0A1E4NBT9-F1
#
_entry.id   AF-A0A1E4NBT9-F1
#
_cell.length_a   1.000
_cell.length_b   1.000
_cell.length_c   1.000
_cell.angle_alpha   90.00
_cell.angle_beta   90.00
_cell.angle_gamma   90.00
#
_symmetry.space_group_name_H-M   'P 1'
#
loop_
_entity.id
_entity.type
_entity.pdbx_description
1 polymer ?
#
loop_
_entity_poly.entity_id
_entity_poly.type
_entity_poly.pdbx_seq_one_letter_code
_entity_poly.pdbx_strand_id
1 'polypeptide(L)'
;MTSAEMLDTYETLSELTGTMLAAARQGEWDTLASLEERCRAHVGTLMQAAQTPLNENEQRAKVAIIRAILQNDAKIRALAEPRLHELQERLSMARTGRQGVHAYTQRL
;
A
#
# COMPACT_ATOMS: atom_id res chain seq x y z
N MET A 1 -0.70 -20.91 15.65
CA MET A 1 -1.39 -19.64 15.89
C MET A 1 -2.77 -19.93 16.48
N THR A 2 -3.07 -19.39 17.65
CA THR A 2 -4.39 -19.44 18.28
C THR A 2 -5.36 -18.43 17.62
N SER A 3 -6.64 -18.46 17.95
CA SER A 3 -7.61 -17.47 17.44
C SER A 3 -7.27 -16.05 17.91
N ALA A 4 -6.81 -15.92 19.15
CA ALA A 4 -6.36 -14.66 19.74
C ALA A 4 -5.13 -14.09 19.00
N GLU A 5 -4.09 -14.90 18.80
CA GLU A 5 -2.90 -14.48 18.04
C GLU A 5 -3.23 -14.09 16.59
N MET A 6 -4.20 -14.78 15.97
CA MET A 6 -4.68 -14.42 14.63
C MET A 6 -5.33 -13.03 14.62
N LEU A 7 -6.24 -12.76 15.57
CA LEU A 7 -6.93 -11.49 15.65
C LEU A 7 -5.96 -10.34 15.97
N ASP A 8 -5.02 -10.56 16.89
CA ASP A 8 -3.94 -9.60 17.19
C ASP A 8 -3.08 -9.27 15.96
N THR A 9 -2.78 -10.27 15.13
CA THR A 9 -2.07 -10.05 13.86
C THR A 9 -2.90 -9.22 12.87
N TYR A 10 -4.22 -9.43 12.81
CA TYR A 10 -5.10 -8.58 11.99
C TYR A 10 -5.21 -7.16 12.54
N GLU A 11 -5.28 -6.97 13.85
CA GLU A 11 -5.32 -5.65 14.50
C GLU A 11 -4.02 -4.89 14.21
N THR A 12 -2.87 -5.54 14.37
CA THR A 12 -1.55 -5.00 14.01
C THR A 12 -1.51 -4.55 12.54
N LEU A 13 -2.06 -5.34 11.61
CA LEU A 13 -2.18 -4.94 10.20
C LEU A 13 -3.07 -3.71 10.01
N SER A 14 -4.16 -3.60 10.77
CA SER A 14 -5.05 -2.43 10.74
C SER A 14 -4.34 -1.16 11.17
N GLU A 15 -3.60 -1.20 12.28
CA GLU A 15 -2.80 -0.08 12.77
C GLU A 15 -1.69 0.31 11.78
N LEU A 16 -1.04 -0.70 11.19
CA LEU A 16 0.03 -0.50 10.22
C LEU A 16 -0.50 0.18 8.95
N THR A 17 -1.64 -0.29 8.41
CA THR A 17 -2.30 0.37 7.26
C THR A 17 -2.81 1.78 7.60
N GLY A 18 -3.20 2.04 8.85
CA GLY A 18 -3.49 3.39 9.33
C GLY A 18 -2.26 4.31 9.31
N THR A 19 -1.10 3.78 9.71
CA THR A 19 0.18 4.49 9.65
C THR A 19 0.64 4.73 8.20
N MET A 20 0.44 3.75 7.32
CA MET A 20 0.66 3.90 5.87
C MET A 20 -0.20 5.04 5.29
N LEU A 21 -1.48 5.10 5.66
CA LEU A 21 -2.36 6.19 5.23
C LEU A 21 -1.87 7.56 5.73
N ALA A 22 -1.35 7.65 6.96
CA ALA A 22 -0.77 8.87 7.48
C ALA A 22 0.49 9.29 6.70
N ALA A 23 1.37 8.35 6.34
CA ALA A 23 2.54 8.62 5.51
C ALA A 23 2.15 9.09 4.10
N ALA A 24 1.19 8.41 3.45
CA ALA A 24 0.68 8.78 2.14
C ALA A 24 0.08 10.21 2.12
N ARG A 25 -0.65 10.60 3.17
CA ARG A 25 -1.19 11.96 3.32
C ARG A 25 -0.11 13.03 3.45
N GLN A 26 1.02 12.69 4.06
CA GLN A 26 2.16 13.59 4.22
C GLN A 26 3.09 13.57 2.99
N GLY A 27 2.89 12.65 2.05
CA GLY A 27 3.77 12.48 0.90
C GLY A 27 5.09 11.76 1.21
N GLU A 28 5.16 11.05 2.34
CA GLU A 28 6.34 10.32 2.82
C GLU A 28 6.43 8.95 2.13
N TRP A 29 6.74 8.95 0.83
CA TRP A 29 6.66 7.75 -0.03
C TRP A 29 7.67 6.66 0.34
N ASP A 30 8.88 7.03 0.76
CA ASP A 30 9.89 6.07 1.22
C ASP A 30 9.45 5.37 2.51
N THR A 31 8.88 6.14 3.45
CA THR A 31 8.26 5.61 4.66
C THR A 31 7.10 4.69 4.33
N LEU A 32 6.23 5.09 3.40
CA LEU A 32 5.11 4.26 2.93
C LEU A 32 5.60 2.91 2.38
N ALA A 33 6.64 2.91 1.55
CA ALA A 33 7.22 1.69 0.97
C ALA A 33 7.83 0.76 2.05
N SER A 34 8.51 1.34 3.05
CA SER A 34 9.04 0.57 4.18
C SER A 34 7.93 -0.07 5.03
N LEU A 35 6.83 0.66 5.25
CA LEU A 35 5.66 0.15 5.96
C LEU A 35 4.94 -0.95 5.16
N GLU A 36 4.89 -0.83 3.83
CA GLU A 36 4.31 -1.86 2.95
C GLU A 36 5.05 -3.20 3.07
N GLU A 37 6.38 -3.18 3.12
CA GLU A 37 7.19 -4.39 3.33
C GLU A 37 6.81 -5.10 4.64
N ARG A 38 6.63 -4.33 5.72
CA ARG A 38 6.19 -4.87 7.01
C ARG A 38 4.79 -5.48 6.91
N CYS A 39 3.84 -4.81 6.24
CA CYS A 39 2.52 -5.36 5.97
C CYS A 39 2.61 -6.72 5.25
N ARG A 40 3.46 -6.81 4.23
CA ARG A 40 3.65 -8.03 3.45
C ARG A 40 4.14 -9.19 4.30
N ALA A 41 5.04 -8.93 5.25
CA ALA A 41 5.52 -9.94 6.20
C ALA A 41 4.37 -10.48 7.07
N HIS A 42 3.55 -9.59 7.66
CA HIS A 42 2.40 -10.01 8.49
C HIS A 42 1.33 -10.78 7.69
N VAL A 43 1.03 -10.34 6.46
CA VAL A 43 0.13 -11.07 5.56
C VAL A 43 0.70 -12.46 5.24
N GLY A 44 2.00 -12.56 4.98
CA GLY A 44 2.70 -13.83 4.77
C GLY A 44 2.54 -14.79 5.95
N THR A 45 2.70 -14.30 7.18
CA THR A 45 2.48 -15.08 8.41
C THR A 45 1.03 -15.60 8.49
N LEU A 46 0.04 -14.75 8.20
CA LEU A 46 -1.36 -15.15 8.20
C LEU A 46 -1.68 -16.22 7.14
N MET A 47 -1.06 -16.11 5.96
CA MET A 47 -1.26 -17.09 4.87
C MET A 47 -0.65 -18.46 5.18
N GLN A 48 0.42 -18.51 5.98
CA GLN A 48 1.08 -19.77 6.38
C GLN A 48 0.47 -20.39 7.64
N ALA A 49 -0.34 -19.64 8.38
CA ALA A 49 -0.95 -20.13 9.60
C ALA A 49 -2.01 -21.21 9.30
N ALA A 50 -2.01 -22.27 10.12
CA ALA A 50 -3.10 -23.24 10.09
C ALA A 50 -4.44 -22.56 10.39
N GLN A 51 -5.52 -23.07 9.79
CA GLN A 51 -6.86 -22.56 10.05
C GLN A 51 -7.27 -22.89 11.48
N THR A 52 -7.43 -21.85 12.29
CA THR A 52 -7.96 -21.97 13.65
C THR A 52 -9.46 -21.70 13.61
N PRO A 53 -10.31 -22.58 14.15
CA PRO A 53 -11.75 -22.34 14.22
C PRO A 53 -12.02 -21.08 15.03
N LEU A 54 -12.87 -20.20 14.49
CA LEU A 54 -13.30 -18.96 15.12
C LEU A 54 -14.75 -19.10 15.54
N ASN A 55 -15.08 -18.60 16.73
CA ASN A 55 -16.47 -18.41 17.13
C ASN A 55 -17.07 -17.19 16.39
N GLU A 56 -18.39 -17.00 16.51
CA GLU A 56 -19.09 -15.93 15.80
C GLU A 56 -18.60 -14.51 16.15
N ASN A 57 -18.24 -14.27 17.42
CA ASN A 57 -17.72 -12.97 17.86
C ASN A 57 -16.36 -12.70 17.21
N GLU A 58 -15.47 -13.69 17.21
CA GLU A 58 -14.14 -13.61 16.60
C GLU A 58 -14.25 -13.43 15.07
N GLN A 59 -15.20 -14.10 14.42
CA GLN A 59 -15.43 -13.93 12.99
C GLN A 59 -15.93 -12.52 12.66
N ARG A 60 -16.86 -11.97 13.47
CA ARG A 60 -17.32 -10.58 13.32
C ARG A 60 -16.18 -9.58 13.53
N ALA A 61 -15.35 -9.78 14.55
CA ALA A 61 -14.19 -8.94 14.82
C ALA A 61 -13.21 -8.96 13.63
N LYS A 62 -12.84 -10.15 13.15
CA LYS A 62 -11.97 -10.32 11.98
C LYS A 62 -12.50 -9.59 10.74
N VAL A 63 -13.79 -9.71 10.44
CA VAL A 63 -14.42 -9.01 9.31
C VAL A 63 -14.37 -7.50 9.47
N ALA A 64 -14.61 -6.97 10.68
CA ALA A 64 -14.51 -5.54 10.95
C ALA A 64 -13.09 -5.01 10.71
N ILE A 65 -12.08 -5.74 11.18
CA ILE A 65 -10.67 -5.38 11.01
C ILE A 65 -10.26 -5.40 9.52
N ILE A 66 -10.64 -6.45 8.78
CA ILE A 66 -10.36 -6.55 7.33
C ILE A 66 -10.99 -5.37 6.58
N ARG A 67 -12.21 -4.97 6.94
CA ARG A 67 -12.84 -3.79 6.32
C ARG A 67 -12.06 -2.51 6.58
N ALA A 68 -11.53 -2.33 7.79
CA ALA A 68 -10.70 -1.16 8.11
C ALA A 68 -9.40 -1.13 7.27
N ILE A 69 -8.72 -2.28 7.14
CA ILE A 69 -7.53 -2.43 6.28
C ILE A 69 -7.86 -2.03 4.83
N LEU A 70 -8.90 -2.63 4.25
CA LEU A 70 -9.29 -2.36 2.85
C LEU A 70 -9.69 -0.90 2.62
N GLN A 71 -10.33 -0.26 3.61
CA GLN A 71 -10.66 1.16 3.54
C GLN A 71 -9.41 2.04 3.57
N ASN A 72 -8.40 1.69 4.36
CA ASN A 72 -7.12 2.40 4.38
C ASN A 72 -6.39 2.23 3.04
N ASP A 73 -6.32 1.01 2.51
CA ASP A 73 -5.68 0.72 1.22
C ASP A 73 -6.34 1.47 0.05
N ALA A 74 -7.68 1.55 0.04
CA ALA A 74 -8.41 2.33 -0.95
C ALA A 74 -8.05 3.83 -0.89
N LYS A 75 -7.92 4.39 0.32
CA LYS A 75 -7.51 5.80 0.52
C LYS A 75 -6.05 6.02 0.13
N ILE A 76 -5.15 5.08 0.43
CA ILE A 76 -3.74 5.15 0.02
C ILE A 76 -3.65 5.17 -1.51
N ARG A 77 -4.35 4.27 -2.21
CA ARG A 77 -4.37 4.24 -3.68
C ARG A 77 -4.90 5.55 -4.28
N ALA A 78 -5.98 6.08 -3.73
CA ALA A 78 -6.53 7.37 -4.18
C ALA A 78 -5.55 8.55 -4.05
N LEU A 79 -4.57 8.47 -3.14
CA LEU A 79 -3.49 9.45 -3.00
C LEU A 79 -2.29 9.16 -3.91
N ALA A 80 -1.92 7.89 -4.06
CA ALA A 80 -0.72 7.47 -4.78
C ALA A 80 -0.90 7.44 -6.31
N GLU A 81 -2.04 6.94 -6.79
CA GLU A 81 -2.30 6.73 -8.23
C GLU A 81 -2.23 8.02 -9.05
N PRO A 82 -2.87 9.14 -8.66
CA PRO A 82 -2.78 10.39 -9.43
C PRO A 82 -1.36 10.93 -9.51
N ARG A 83 -0.61 10.88 -8.38
CA ARG A 83 0.76 11.38 -8.33
C ARG A 83 1.70 10.54 -9.20
N LEU A 84 1.50 9.22 -9.24
CA LEU A 84 2.25 8.35 -10.15
C LEU A 84 1.95 8.70 -11.61
N HIS A 85 0.69 8.95 -11.95
CA HIS A 85 0.29 9.37 -13.29
C HIS A 85 0.97 10.69 -13.71
N GLU A 86 0.92 11.71 -12.86
CA GLU A 86 1.60 13.00 -13.09
C GLU A 86 3.12 12.83 -13.31
N LEU A 87 3.77 11.95 -12.52
CA LEU A 87 5.19 11.66 -12.69
C LEU A 87 5.49 10.99 -14.03
N GLN A 88 4.65 10.05 -14.46
CA GLN A 88 4.78 9.37 -15.75
C GLN A 88 4.63 10.36 -16.93
N GLU A 89 3.65 11.27 -16.87
CA GLU A 89 3.46 12.31 -17.87
C GLU A 89 4.64 13.27 -17.95
N ARG A 90 5.16 13.72 -16.80
CA ARG A 90 6.34 14.61 -16.79
C ARG A 90 7.57 13.93 -17.38
N LEU A 91 7.78 12.65 -17.08
CA LEU A 91 8.89 11.87 -17.62
C LEU A 91 8.74 11.63 -19.13
N SER A 92 7.52 11.40 -19.63
CA SER A 92 7.29 11.24 -21.07
C SER A 92 7.56 12.54 -21.83
N MET A 93 7.07 13.68 -21.33
CA MET A 93 7.33 15.00 -21.91
C MET A 93 8.81 15.35 -21.94
N ALA A 94 9.55 15.07 -20.86
CA ALA A 94 10.99 15.30 -20.80
C ALA A 94 11.78 14.46 -21.82
N ARG A 95 11.33 13.23 -22.11
CA ARG A 95 11.94 12.36 -23.13
C ARG A 95 11.68 12.88 -24.54
N THR A 96 10.45 13.28 -24.84
CA THR A 96 10.08 13.85 -26.14
C THR A 96 10.81 15.16 -26.42
N GLY A 97 10.97 16.03 -25.41
CA GLY A 97 11.73 17.27 -25.54
C GLY A 97 13.21 17.04 -25.90
N ARG A 98 13.85 16.02 -25.31
CA ARG A 98 15.25 15.66 -25.64
C ARG A 98 15.41 15.14 -27.08
N GLN A 99 14.45 14.36 -27.56
CA GLN A 99 14.43 13.90 -28.96
C GLN A 99 14.27 15.06 -29.94
N GLY A 100 13.41 16.03 -29.62
CA GLY A 100 13.24 17.25 -30.43
C GLY A 100 14.51 18.10 -30.52
N VAL A 101 15.21 18.30 -29.40
CA VAL A 101 16.48 19.05 -29.38
C VAL A 101 17.57 18.32 -30.19
N HIS A 102 17.69 17.00 -30.02
CA HIS A 102 18.69 16.21 -30.76
C HIS A 102 18.45 16.22 -32.29
N ALA A 103 17.20 16.20 -32.73
CA ALA A 103 16.83 16.28 -34.14
C ALA A 103 17.18 17.64 -34.77
N TYR A 104 17.10 18.73 -34.01
CA TYR A 104 17.52 20.07 -34.46
C TYR A 104 19.04 20.21 -34.50
N THR A 105 19.78 19.66 -33.52
CA THR A 105 21.25 19.77 -33.48
C THR A 105 21.97 18.89 -34.51
N GLN A 106 21.33 17.85 -35.04
CA GLN A 106 21.92 16.92 -36.02
C GLN A 106 21.67 17.34 -37.49
N ARG A 107 20.95 18.45 -37.71
CA ARG A 107 20.62 19.03 -39.03
C ARG A 107 21.46 20.27 -39.39
N LEU A 108 22.34 20.69 -38.50
CA LEU A 108 23.39 21.69 -38.71
C LEU A 108 24.72 20.96 -38.98
#